data_AF-A0A830BWW6-F1
#
_entry.id   AF-A0A830BWW6-F1
#
_cell.length_a   1.000
_cell.length_b   1.000
_cell.length_c   1.000
_cell.angle_alpha   90.00
_cell.angle_beta   90.00
_cell.angle_gamma   90.00
#
_symmetry.space_group_name_H-M   'P 1'
#
loop_
_entity.id
_entity.type
_entity.pdbx_description
1 polymer ?
#
loop_
_entity_poly.entity_id
_entity_poly.type
_entity_poly.pdbx_seq_one_letter_code
_entity_poly.pdbx_strand_id
1 'polypeptide(L)'
;MPSMAASRLAFFIFATTLLFLTAPSQQIDDPFQFTYSGTTGPDKWGSLSPNFSMCVNGKAQSPINIVTSKAVLNKNLKPLLRSYGPTNVTLVNNKFNIGVRYPDHSGVLTIDNKIYTLKQMHWHAPSEHRIDGQRKMHEKDLELDNATRKNKELVETMKQVTSEAQNWCYMDKYNESVVNVLKTNLQQAMQCSNTARNEGIGESDAADDAASCVGGSVSTKKDNIMICRS
;
A
#
# COMPACT_ATOMS: atom_id res chain seq x y z
N MET A 1 -68.01 -17.43 25.23
CA MET A 1 -67.71 -17.18 23.80
C MET A 1 -66.76 -15.98 23.73
N PRO A 2 -65.58 -16.08 23.07
CA PRO A 2 -64.67 -14.95 22.94
C PRO A 2 -65.20 -13.91 21.94
N SER A 3 -64.89 -12.62 22.16
CA SER A 3 -65.39 -11.52 21.32
C SER A 3 -64.75 -11.49 19.93
N MET A 4 -65.57 -11.42 18.88
CA MET A 4 -65.09 -11.33 17.49
C MET A 4 -64.28 -10.05 17.18
N ALA A 5 -64.39 -9.01 18.01
CA ALA A 5 -63.69 -7.74 17.80
C ALA A 5 -62.17 -7.87 17.87
N ALA A 6 -61.65 -8.68 18.83
CA ALA A 6 -60.22 -8.84 19.04
C ALA A 6 -59.52 -9.51 17.84
N SER A 7 -60.18 -10.50 17.23
CA SER A 7 -59.66 -11.22 16.05
C SER A 7 -59.47 -10.28 14.84
N ARG A 8 -60.44 -9.39 14.59
CA ARG A 8 -60.37 -8.44 13.47
C ARG A 8 -59.22 -7.44 13.62
N LEU A 9 -58.96 -6.94 14.84
CA LEU A 9 -57.83 -6.02 15.08
C LEU A 9 -56.48 -6.69 14.82
N ALA A 10 -56.30 -7.94 15.28
CA ALA A 10 -55.06 -8.69 15.09
C ALA A 10 -54.71 -8.87 13.59
N PHE A 11 -55.69 -9.21 12.75
CA PHE A 11 -55.47 -9.36 11.30
C PHE A 11 -55.05 -8.06 10.61
N PHE A 12 -55.64 -6.91 10.96
CA PHE A 12 -55.23 -5.62 10.38
C PHE A 12 -53.83 -5.18 10.81
N ILE A 13 -53.43 -5.48 12.06
CA ILE A 13 -52.06 -5.19 12.53
C ILE A 13 -51.04 -6.07 11.80
N PHE A 14 -51.33 -7.37 11.60
CA PHE A 14 -50.42 -8.28 10.89
C PHE A 14 -50.33 -7.99 9.38
N ALA A 15 -51.42 -7.55 8.75
CA ALA A 15 -51.43 -7.16 7.34
C ALA A 15 -50.65 -5.85 7.08
N THR A 16 -50.66 -4.91 8.03
CA THR A 16 -49.96 -3.62 7.87
C THR A 16 -48.47 -3.72 8.17
N THR A 17 -48.03 -4.51 9.14
CA THR A 17 -46.58 -4.71 9.41
C THR A 17 -45.87 -5.41 8.26
N LEU A 18 -46.54 -6.33 7.56
CA LEU A 18 -45.93 -7.08 6.44
C LEU A 18 -45.65 -6.21 5.21
N LEU A 19 -46.38 -5.11 5.00
CA LEU A 19 -46.15 -4.18 3.87
C LEU A 19 -44.91 -3.29 4.02
N PHE A 20 -44.35 -3.14 5.24
CA PHE A 20 -43.20 -2.26 5.47
C PHE A 20 -41.83 -2.96 5.38
N LEU A 21 -41.80 -4.28 5.21
CA LEU A 21 -40.54 -5.06 5.22
C LEU A 21 -39.87 -5.23 3.84
N THR A 22 -40.50 -4.79 2.75
CA THR A 22 -40.00 -4.97 1.38
C THR A 22 -39.97 -3.67 0.58
N ALA A 23 -39.54 -2.57 1.21
CA ALA A 23 -39.05 -1.41 0.47
C ALA A 23 -37.80 -1.83 -0.33
N PRO A 24 -37.81 -1.81 -1.69
CA PRO A 24 -36.61 -2.11 -2.45
C PRO A 24 -35.58 -1.00 -2.18
N SER A 25 -34.36 -1.38 -1.83
CA SER A 25 -33.25 -0.43 -1.86
C SER A 25 -32.99 -0.05 -3.31
N GLN A 26 -33.61 1.05 -3.76
CA GLN A 26 -33.29 1.67 -5.03
C GLN A 26 -31.87 2.23 -4.96
N GLN A 27 -30.88 1.39 -5.25
CA GLN A 27 -29.62 1.88 -5.77
C GLN A 27 -29.95 2.69 -7.03
N ILE A 28 -29.83 4.00 -6.92
CA ILE A 28 -29.77 4.87 -8.09
C ILE A 28 -28.37 4.64 -8.68
N ASP A 29 -28.25 3.59 -9.49
CA ASP A 29 -27.18 3.51 -10.48
C ASP A 29 -27.39 4.71 -11.40
N ASP A 30 -26.50 5.70 -11.28
CA ASP A 30 -26.44 6.84 -12.19
C ASP A 30 -26.23 6.29 -13.60
N PRO A 31 -27.19 6.46 -14.54
CA PRO A 31 -27.18 5.77 -15.83
C PRO A 31 -25.97 6.14 -16.70
N PHE A 32 -25.21 7.16 -16.31
CA PHE A 32 -23.98 7.60 -16.96
C PHE A 32 -22.74 7.20 -16.15
N GLN A 33 -22.58 5.89 -15.89
CA GLN A 33 -21.46 5.36 -15.10
C GLN A 33 -20.09 5.64 -15.75
N PHE A 34 -19.47 6.73 -15.31
CA PHE A 34 -18.09 7.09 -15.59
C PHE A 34 -17.10 6.03 -15.03
N THR A 35 -15.90 5.99 -15.60
CA THR A 35 -14.76 5.20 -15.13
C THR A 35 -13.45 5.99 -15.32
N TYR A 36 -12.33 5.47 -14.81
CA TYR A 36 -10.99 6.00 -15.14
C TYR A 36 -10.35 5.32 -16.37
N SER A 37 -11.06 4.42 -17.07
CA SER A 37 -10.50 3.63 -18.18
C SER A 37 -11.58 3.03 -19.09
N GLY A 38 -11.24 2.79 -20.36
CA GLY A 38 -12.17 2.24 -21.35
C GLY A 38 -13.13 3.28 -21.92
N THR A 39 -14.30 2.81 -22.38
CA THR A 39 -15.26 3.62 -23.17
C THR A 39 -15.91 4.77 -22.38
N THR A 40 -15.99 4.69 -21.05
CA THR A 40 -16.48 5.77 -20.18
C THR A 40 -15.37 6.45 -19.37
N GLY A 41 -14.12 6.39 -19.88
CA GLY A 41 -12.93 7.05 -19.32
C GLY A 41 -12.92 8.59 -19.42
N PRO A 42 -11.94 9.27 -18.78
CA PRO A 42 -11.89 10.74 -18.63
C PRO A 42 -12.09 11.52 -19.94
N ASP A 43 -11.39 11.11 -21.00
CA ASP A 43 -11.46 11.60 -22.38
C ASP A 43 -12.87 11.60 -23.01
N LYS A 44 -13.87 11.02 -22.32
CA LYS A 44 -15.25 10.85 -22.75
C LYS A 44 -16.26 11.39 -21.74
N TRP A 45 -15.87 11.79 -20.52
CA TRP A 45 -16.81 12.17 -19.45
C TRP A 45 -17.79 13.26 -19.87
N GLY A 46 -17.32 14.32 -20.53
CA GLY A 46 -18.19 15.40 -21.02
C GLY A 46 -19.12 15.03 -22.19
N SER A 47 -19.01 13.81 -22.72
CA SER A 47 -19.93 13.23 -23.69
C SER A 47 -20.88 12.19 -23.10
N LEU A 48 -20.69 11.76 -21.84
CA LEU A 48 -21.58 10.79 -21.20
C LEU A 48 -22.95 11.40 -20.85
N SER A 49 -22.96 12.66 -20.38
CA SER A 49 -24.18 13.36 -19.96
C SER A 49 -24.05 14.87 -20.23
N PRO A 50 -25.13 15.58 -20.61
CA PRO A 50 -25.14 17.05 -20.70
C PRO A 50 -24.65 17.74 -19.41
N ASN A 51 -24.92 17.14 -18.26
CA ASN A 51 -24.48 17.62 -16.94
C ASN A 51 -22.95 17.61 -16.78
N PHE A 52 -22.23 16.77 -17.53
CA PHE A 52 -20.78 16.64 -17.48
C PHE A 52 -20.07 17.45 -18.57
N SER A 53 -20.80 18.20 -19.41
CA SER A 53 -20.25 19.00 -20.52
C SER A 53 -19.13 19.96 -20.12
N MET A 54 -19.09 20.40 -18.85
CA MET A 54 -17.99 21.19 -18.28
C MET A 54 -16.65 20.46 -18.21
N CYS A 55 -16.61 19.12 -18.17
CA CYS A 55 -15.35 18.36 -18.25
C CYS A 55 -14.63 18.55 -19.61
N VAL A 56 -15.35 18.97 -20.67
CA VAL A 56 -14.79 19.24 -22.01
C VAL A 56 -14.75 20.75 -22.32
N ASN A 57 -15.81 21.48 -22.00
CA ASN A 57 -15.93 22.91 -22.33
C ASN A 57 -15.29 23.85 -21.28
N GLY A 58 -14.87 23.32 -20.13
CA GLY A 58 -14.31 24.10 -19.02
C GLY A 58 -12.91 24.61 -19.30
N LYS A 59 -12.71 25.93 -19.31
CA LYS A 59 -11.40 26.57 -19.51
C LYS A 59 -10.49 26.58 -18.27
N ALA A 60 -10.99 26.09 -17.13
CA ALA A 60 -10.29 26.01 -15.85
C ALA A 60 -10.58 24.66 -15.18
N GLN A 61 -10.19 23.56 -15.83
CA GLN A 61 -10.26 22.21 -15.26
C GLN A 61 -9.10 21.93 -14.30
N SER A 62 -9.20 20.81 -13.61
CA SER A 62 -8.15 20.22 -12.77
C SER A 62 -8.08 18.71 -13.06
N PRO A 63 -6.95 18.04 -12.77
CA PRO A 63 -5.71 18.56 -12.20
C PRO A 63 -4.89 19.40 -13.19
N ILE A 64 -3.91 20.16 -12.67
CA ILE A 64 -2.90 20.85 -13.48
C ILE A 64 -1.47 20.35 -13.19
N ASN A 65 -0.55 20.66 -14.11
CA ASN A 65 0.89 20.62 -13.83
C ASN A 65 1.33 21.97 -13.26
N ILE A 66 1.76 21.97 -12.00
CA ILE A 66 2.31 23.15 -11.33
C ILE A 66 3.77 23.30 -11.76
N VAL A 67 4.01 24.16 -12.74
CA VAL A 67 5.37 24.51 -13.18
C VAL A 67 5.92 25.60 -12.27
N THR A 68 6.87 25.26 -11.41
CA THR A 68 7.34 26.15 -10.33
C THR A 68 8.01 27.42 -10.89
N SER A 69 8.78 27.28 -11.97
CA SER A 69 9.40 28.40 -12.69
C SER A 69 8.43 29.36 -13.39
N LYS A 70 7.14 29.02 -13.46
CA LYS A 70 6.06 29.87 -13.99
C LYS A 70 5.09 30.36 -12.89
N ALA A 71 5.32 30.00 -11.63
CA ALA A 71 4.48 30.43 -10.52
C ALA A 71 4.80 31.88 -10.11
N VAL A 72 3.77 32.73 -10.04
CA VAL A 72 3.93 34.15 -9.65
C VAL A 72 3.80 34.28 -8.13
N LEU A 73 4.85 34.76 -7.47
CA LEU A 73 4.84 35.01 -6.02
C LEU A 73 3.97 36.24 -5.67
N ASN A 74 2.72 35.99 -5.28
CA ASN A 74 1.84 37.03 -4.76
C ASN A 74 2.09 37.27 -3.26
N LYS A 75 2.84 38.34 -2.94
CA LYS A 75 3.17 38.75 -1.56
C LYS A 75 1.96 39.15 -0.70
N ASN A 76 0.78 39.35 -1.28
CA ASN A 76 -0.44 39.69 -0.55
C ASN A 76 -1.17 38.45 0.02
N LEU A 77 -0.76 37.23 -0.36
CA LEU A 77 -1.35 36.00 0.15
C LEU A 77 -1.00 35.82 1.65
N LYS A 78 -2.04 35.69 2.47
CA LYS A 78 -1.91 35.43 3.91
C LYS A 78 -1.71 33.93 4.18
N PRO A 79 -1.11 33.55 5.33
CA PRO A 79 -1.05 32.15 5.75
C PRO A 79 -2.44 31.51 5.87
N LEU A 80 -2.56 30.24 5.48
CA LEU A 80 -3.82 29.48 5.56
C LEU A 80 -4.15 29.15 7.03
N LEU A 81 -5.03 29.95 7.63
CA LEU A 81 -5.49 29.79 9.00
C LEU A 81 -6.47 28.61 9.09
N ARG A 82 -6.07 27.56 9.80
CA ARG A 82 -6.84 26.31 9.98
C ARG A 82 -7.10 26.09 11.46
N SER A 83 -8.36 25.92 11.83
CA SER A 83 -8.79 25.51 13.16
C SER A 83 -9.51 24.18 13.03
N TYR A 84 -8.75 23.08 13.13
CA TYR A 84 -9.24 21.71 13.02
C TYR A 84 -8.98 21.00 14.36
N GLY A 85 -10.01 20.35 14.90
CA GLY A 85 -9.90 19.54 16.12
C GLY A 85 -9.94 18.03 15.83
N PRO A 86 -9.48 17.18 16.76
CA PRO A 86 -9.82 15.75 16.75
C PRO A 86 -11.35 15.59 16.78
N THR A 87 -11.88 14.71 15.93
CA THR A 87 -13.33 14.48 15.77
C THR A 87 -13.60 13.09 15.22
N ASN A 88 -14.77 12.54 15.51
CA ASN A 88 -15.17 11.21 15.05
C ASN A 88 -15.59 11.28 13.57
N VAL A 89 -14.77 10.73 12.68
CA VAL A 89 -14.99 10.73 11.23
C VAL A 89 -15.59 9.42 10.72
N THR A 90 -16.37 9.51 9.64
CA THR A 90 -16.90 8.33 8.95
C THR A 90 -16.03 7.99 7.75
N LEU A 91 -15.29 6.88 7.79
CA LEU A 91 -14.61 6.33 6.60
C LEU A 91 -15.64 5.88 5.55
N VAL A 92 -15.35 6.14 4.28
CA VAL A 92 -16.20 5.86 3.11
C VAL A 92 -15.32 5.37 1.94
N ASN A 93 -15.72 4.28 1.28
CA ASN A 93 -14.97 3.66 0.17
C ASN A 93 -15.85 3.46 -1.07
N ASN A 94 -16.62 4.50 -1.40
CA ASN A 94 -16.41 5.32 -2.59
C ASN A 94 -16.13 4.68 -3.97
N LYS A 95 -15.93 3.38 -4.19
CA LYS A 95 -15.73 2.69 -5.51
C LYS A 95 -14.53 3.19 -6.37
N PHE A 96 -14.46 4.49 -6.66
CA PHE A 96 -13.49 5.23 -7.47
C PHE A 96 -12.44 6.01 -6.65
N ASN A 97 -12.62 6.19 -5.33
CA ASN A 97 -11.58 6.71 -4.42
C ASN A 97 -11.77 6.14 -3.00
N ILE A 98 -11.00 6.61 -2.01
CA ILE A 98 -11.26 6.44 -0.57
C ILE A 98 -11.50 7.82 0.03
N GLY A 99 -12.39 7.98 1.00
CA GLY A 99 -12.55 9.24 1.72
C GLY A 99 -13.03 9.13 3.16
N VAL A 100 -12.96 10.24 3.89
CA VAL A 100 -13.55 10.43 5.22
C VAL A 100 -14.56 11.58 5.15
N ARG A 101 -15.73 11.36 5.74
CA ARG A 101 -16.77 12.37 5.95
C ARG A 101 -16.71 12.86 7.39
N TYR A 102 -16.70 14.17 7.55
CA TYR A 102 -16.68 14.85 8.84
C TYR A 102 -18.11 15.22 9.26
N PRO A 103 -18.48 15.13 10.55
CA PRO A 103 -19.70 15.74 11.07
C PRO A 103 -19.61 17.27 11.01
N ASP A 104 -20.75 17.94 11.13
CA ASP A 104 -20.79 19.40 11.12
C ASP A 104 -19.97 20.04 12.23
N HIS A 105 -19.44 21.24 11.95
CA HIS A 105 -18.56 22.01 12.84
C HIS A 105 -17.22 21.35 13.22
N SER A 106 -16.83 20.25 12.57
CA SER A 106 -15.54 19.54 12.79
C SER A 106 -14.26 20.36 12.63
N GLY A 107 -14.34 21.52 11.99
CA GLY A 107 -13.20 22.42 11.80
C GLY A 107 -13.42 23.41 10.65
N VAL A 108 -12.63 24.48 10.65
CA VAL A 108 -12.73 25.57 9.68
C VAL A 108 -11.37 25.99 9.12
N LEU A 109 -11.39 26.40 7.85
CA LEU A 109 -10.30 27.06 7.13
C LEU A 109 -10.75 28.49 6.80
N THR A 110 -9.92 29.48 7.10
CA THR A 110 -10.20 30.89 6.75
C THR A 110 -9.27 31.35 5.64
N ILE A 111 -9.86 31.87 4.56
CA ILE A 111 -9.17 32.49 3.41
C ILE A 111 -9.83 33.85 3.17
N ASP A 112 -9.06 34.92 3.15
CA ASP A 112 -9.53 36.30 2.91
C ASP A 112 -10.79 36.66 3.70
N ASN A 113 -10.73 36.40 5.02
CA ASN A 113 -11.79 36.57 6.01
C ASN A 113 -13.06 35.72 5.81
N LYS A 114 -13.13 34.91 4.75
CA LYS A 114 -14.22 33.95 4.50
C LYS A 114 -13.92 32.60 5.15
N ILE A 115 -14.92 32.06 5.85
CA ILE A 115 -14.84 30.80 6.61
C ILE A 115 -15.35 29.63 5.75
N TYR A 116 -14.60 28.53 5.73
CA TYR A 116 -14.90 27.30 5.00
C TYR A 116 -14.90 26.11 5.98
N THR A 117 -16.05 25.45 6.16
CA THR A 117 -16.18 24.29 7.06
C THR A 117 -15.66 23.01 6.40
N LEU A 118 -14.88 22.21 7.13
CA LEU A 118 -14.41 20.90 6.70
C LEU A 118 -15.58 19.89 6.65
N LYS A 119 -15.85 19.32 5.46
CA LYS A 119 -16.97 18.37 5.22
C LYS A 119 -16.50 16.97 4.81
N GLN A 120 -15.50 16.90 3.94
CA GLN A 120 -14.88 15.63 3.51
C GLN A 120 -13.40 15.82 3.17
N MET A 121 -12.67 14.71 3.14
CA MET A 121 -11.37 14.57 2.48
C MET A 121 -11.34 13.22 1.77
N HIS A 122 -10.70 13.13 0.61
CA HIS A 122 -10.52 11.87 -0.11
C HIS A 122 -9.13 11.78 -0.75
N TRP A 123 -8.72 10.57 -1.10
CA TRP A 123 -7.39 10.23 -1.58
C TRP A 123 -7.44 9.66 -3.00
N HIS A 124 -6.50 10.11 -3.83
CA HIS A 124 -6.25 9.62 -5.19
C HIS A 124 -4.83 9.06 -5.29
N ALA A 125 -4.68 7.94 -5.97
CA ALA A 125 -3.40 7.27 -6.21
C ALA A 125 -3.33 6.85 -7.70
N PRO A 126 -2.28 7.23 -8.46
CA PRO A 126 -1.22 8.20 -8.12
C PRO A 126 -1.75 9.63 -7.98
N SER A 127 -0.87 10.58 -7.61
CA SER A 127 -1.26 12.00 -7.52
C SER A 127 -1.80 12.53 -8.85
N GLU A 128 -2.95 13.20 -8.80
CA GLU A 128 -3.57 13.76 -10.01
C GLU A 128 -2.81 14.99 -10.52
N HIS A 129 -2.54 15.93 -9.61
CA HIS A 129 -1.65 17.06 -9.83
C HIS A 129 -0.21 16.61 -10.00
N ARG A 130 0.53 17.40 -10.78
CA ARG A 130 1.97 17.25 -11.01
C ARG A 130 2.73 18.48 -10.54
N ILE A 131 4.00 18.31 -10.17
CA ILE A 131 4.94 19.41 -9.92
C ILE A 131 6.08 19.23 -10.90
N ASP A 132 6.34 20.25 -11.72
CA ASP A 132 7.36 20.25 -12.79
C ASP A 132 7.34 18.97 -13.66
N GLY A 133 6.13 18.49 -13.96
CA GLY A 133 5.85 17.30 -14.78
C GLY A 133 5.77 15.97 -14.02
N GLN A 134 6.29 15.91 -12.79
CA GLN A 134 6.41 14.68 -11.98
C GLN A 134 5.18 14.41 -11.10
N ARG A 135 4.96 13.14 -10.75
CA ARG A 135 3.92 12.67 -9.79
C ARG A 135 4.61 12.02 -8.60
N LYS A 136 4.23 12.38 -7.37
CA LYS A 136 4.92 11.95 -6.13
C LYS A 136 4.96 10.44 -5.90
N MET A 137 4.00 9.70 -6.45
CA MET A 137 4.02 8.23 -6.40
C MET A 137 5.12 7.67 -7.31
N HIS A 138 5.22 8.15 -8.54
CA HIS A 138 6.21 7.71 -9.53
C HIS A 138 7.67 7.93 -9.09
N GLU A 139 7.93 9.02 -8.36
CA GLU A 139 9.22 9.27 -7.70
C GLU A 139 9.59 8.12 -6.73
N LYS A 140 8.63 7.65 -5.93
CA LYS A 140 8.82 6.54 -4.98
C LYS A 140 8.80 5.16 -5.63
N ASP A 141 8.05 4.98 -6.71
CA ASP A 141 8.11 3.77 -7.54
C ASP A 141 9.53 3.61 -8.13
N LEU A 142 10.12 4.69 -8.67
CA LEU A 142 11.48 4.70 -9.21
C LEU A 142 12.56 4.49 -8.14
N GLU A 143 12.39 5.04 -6.94
CA GLU A 143 13.27 4.74 -5.80
C GLU A 143 13.22 3.25 -5.43
N LEU A 144 12.02 2.67 -5.37
CA LEU A 144 11.79 1.27 -5.01
C LEU A 144 12.36 0.30 -6.07
N ASP A 145 12.17 0.59 -7.36
CA ASP A 145 12.77 -0.17 -8.47
C ASP A 145 14.31 -0.13 -8.42
N ASN A 146 14.88 1.05 -8.12
CA ASN A 146 16.33 1.24 -8.00
C ASN A 146 16.91 0.47 -6.79
N ALA A 147 16.23 0.50 -5.64
CA ALA A 147 16.60 -0.29 -4.47
C ALA A 147 16.49 -1.80 -4.74
N THR A 148 15.42 -2.24 -5.40
CA THR A 148 15.18 -3.65 -5.75
C THR A 148 16.24 -4.19 -6.71
N ARG A 149 16.62 -3.41 -7.74
CA ARG A 149 17.73 -3.74 -8.63
C ARG A 149 19.06 -3.89 -7.86
N LYS A 150 19.42 -2.91 -7.03
CA LYS A 150 20.66 -2.95 -6.24
C LYS A 150 20.69 -4.14 -5.27
N ASN A 151 19.56 -4.47 -4.64
CA ASN A 151 19.46 -5.65 -3.78
C ASN A 151 19.71 -6.95 -4.56
N LYS A 152 19.22 -7.06 -5.81
CA LYS A 152 19.52 -8.19 -6.68
C LYS A 152 21.01 -8.25 -7.05
N GLU A 153 21.60 -7.13 -7.44
CA GLU A 153 23.04 -7.03 -7.76
C GLU A 153 23.91 -7.48 -6.57
N LEU A 154 23.63 -6.97 -5.37
CA LEU A 154 24.30 -7.36 -4.13
C LEU A 154 24.16 -8.85 -3.80
N VAL A 155 22.98 -9.45 -4.03
CA VAL A 155 22.75 -10.89 -3.80
C VAL A 155 23.59 -11.74 -4.77
N GLU A 156 23.69 -11.39 -6.04
CA GLU A 156 24.54 -12.14 -6.98
C GLU A 156 26.04 -11.95 -6.67
N THR A 157 26.49 -10.74 -6.31
CA THR A 157 27.86 -10.51 -5.83
C THR A 157 28.17 -11.32 -4.56
N MET A 158 27.24 -11.41 -3.62
CA MET A 158 27.42 -12.18 -2.39
C MET A 158 27.55 -13.69 -2.66
N LYS A 159 26.81 -14.24 -3.64
CA LYS A 159 27.00 -15.63 -4.10
C LYS A 159 28.38 -15.84 -4.70
N GLN A 160 28.85 -14.92 -5.56
CA GLN A 160 30.18 -15.01 -6.15
C GLN A 160 31.27 -15.04 -5.08
N VAL A 161 31.28 -14.05 -4.16
CA VAL A 161 32.25 -14.00 -3.05
C VAL A 161 32.18 -15.24 -2.16
N THR A 162 30.98 -15.81 -1.95
CA THR A 162 30.81 -17.07 -1.22
C THR A 162 31.44 -18.27 -1.94
N SER A 163 31.25 -18.37 -3.26
CA SER A 163 31.87 -19.46 -4.06
C SER A 163 33.39 -19.30 -4.17
N GLU A 164 33.90 -18.07 -4.25
CA GLU A 164 35.34 -17.79 -4.18
C GLU A 164 35.91 -18.19 -2.81
N ALA A 165 35.24 -17.84 -1.71
CA ALA A 165 35.64 -18.26 -0.36
C ALA A 165 35.60 -19.79 -0.16
N GLN A 166 34.64 -20.49 -0.77
CA GLN A 166 34.59 -21.95 -0.79
C GLN A 166 35.78 -22.55 -1.56
N ASN A 167 36.17 -21.96 -2.70
CA ASN A 167 37.34 -22.37 -3.47
C ASN A 167 38.65 -22.15 -2.68
N TRP A 168 38.78 -21.02 -1.97
CA TRP A 168 39.92 -20.77 -1.09
C TRP A 168 39.99 -21.80 0.06
N CYS A 169 38.87 -22.10 0.71
CA CYS A 169 38.80 -23.13 1.76
C CYS A 169 39.13 -24.55 1.25
N TYR A 170 38.77 -24.86 0.00
CA TYR A 170 39.18 -26.12 -0.64
C TYR A 170 40.69 -26.19 -0.87
N MET A 171 41.29 -25.11 -1.39
CA MET A 171 42.74 -25.04 -1.64
C MET A 171 43.54 -25.05 -0.33
N ASP A 172 43.04 -24.41 0.72
CA ASP A 172 43.64 -24.45 2.06
C ASP A 172 43.72 -25.88 2.60
N LYS A 173 42.61 -26.63 2.56
CA LYS A 173 42.57 -28.06 2.96
C LYS A 173 43.45 -28.96 2.08
N TYR A 174 43.56 -28.65 0.79
CA TYR A 174 44.49 -29.37 -0.09
C TYR A 174 45.95 -29.12 0.32
N ASN A 175 46.31 -27.86 0.57
CA ASN A 175 47.65 -27.49 1.04
C ASN A 175 47.95 -28.09 2.42
N GLU A 176 46.98 -28.10 3.35
CA GLU A 176 47.08 -28.75 4.65
C GLU A 176 47.34 -30.26 4.50
N SER A 177 46.63 -30.94 3.59
CA SER A 177 46.85 -32.35 3.27
C SER A 177 48.26 -32.61 2.74
N VAL A 178 48.75 -31.78 1.80
CA VAL A 178 50.14 -31.88 1.29
C VAL A 178 51.17 -31.63 2.39
N VAL A 179 50.97 -30.63 3.24
CA VAL A 179 51.84 -30.35 4.40
C VAL A 179 51.82 -31.52 5.38
N ASN A 180 50.67 -32.11 5.67
CA ASN A 180 50.54 -33.27 6.54
C ASN A 180 51.21 -34.52 5.95
N VAL A 181 51.11 -34.77 4.64
CA VAL A 181 51.84 -35.87 3.97
C VAL A 181 53.35 -35.65 3.98
N LEU A 182 53.83 -34.43 3.74
CA LEU A 182 55.26 -34.10 3.84
C LEU A 182 55.76 -34.25 5.29
N LYS A 183 54.94 -33.85 6.27
CA LYS A 183 55.21 -33.97 7.71
C LYS A 183 55.23 -35.43 8.16
N THR A 184 54.28 -36.28 7.73
CA THR A 184 54.29 -37.71 8.07
C THR A 184 55.43 -38.45 7.38
N ASN A 185 55.76 -38.13 6.12
CA ASN A 185 56.94 -38.70 5.46
C ASN A 185 58.25 -38.30 6.16
N LEU A 186 58.39 -37.04 6.58
CA LEU A 186 59.54 -36.57 7.35
C LEU A 186 59.58 -37.19 8.75
N GLN A 187 58.44 -37.30 9.43
CA GLN A 187 58.33 -38.00 10.70
C GLN A 187 58.69 -39.47 10.54
N GLN A 188 58.22 -40.17 9.51
CA GLN A 188 58.59 -41.55 9.19
C GLN A 188 60.09 -41.70 8.92
N ALA A 189 60.72 -40.80 8.15
CA ALA A 189 62.18 -40.80 8.00
C ALA A 189 62.91 -40.60 9.35
N MET A 190 62.42 -39.69 10.20
CA MET A 190 62.91 -39.50 11.56
C MET A 190 62.48 -40.62 12.53
N GLN A 191 61.52 -41.47 12.19
CA GLN A 191 60.98 -42.57 13.02
C GLN A 191 61.55 -43.93 12.63
N CYS A 192 62.01 -44.13 11.40
CA CYS A 192 63.09 -45.07 11.10
C CYS A 192 64.37 -44.73 11.89
N SER A 193 64.46 -43.52 12.44
CA SER A 193 65.48 -43.08 13.42
C SER A 193 64.98 -43.03 14.88
N ASN A 194 63.68 -43.06 15.19
CA ASN A 194 63.13 -42.79 16.54
C ASN A 194 61.93 -43.64 16.97
N THR A 195 61.11 -44.21 16.07
CA THR A 195 60.12 -45.27 16.40
C THR A 195 60.82 -46.62 16.56
N ALA A 196 61.80 -46.59 17.45
CA ALA A 196 61.90 -47.55 18.53
C ALA A 196 61.10 -47.09 19.79
N ARG A 197 60.19 -46.08 19.70
CA ARG A 197 59.68 -45.29 20.85
C ARG A 197 58.17 -44.78 20.87
N ASN A 198 57.18 -45.47 20.25
CA ASN A 198 55.70 -45.46 20.57
C ASN A 198 54.69 -44.32 20.09
N GLU A 199 53.34 -44.50 20.26
CA GLU A 199 52.16 -43.79 19.62
C GLU A 199 50.87 -43.50 20.52
N GLY A 200 49.80 -42.75 20.06
CA GLY A 200 48.53 -42.35 20.82
C GLY A 200 47.31 -41.65 20.05
N ILE A 201 46.12 -41.36 20.70
CA ILE A 201 44.69 -41.04 20.20
C ILE A 201 43.87 -40.12 21.24
N GLY A 202 42.64 -39.49 21.19
CA GLY A 202 41.31 -39.35 20.44
C GLY A 202 40.33 -38.28 21.14
N GLU A 203 38.99 -37.97 20.99
CA GLU A 203 37.78 -38.15 20.08
C GLU A 203 36.45 -37.35 20.54
N SER A 204 35.38 -37.15 19.67
CA SER A 204 33.87 -36.81 19.84
C SER A 204 33.29 -35.42 20.38
N ASP A 205 31.98 -34.91 20.37
CA ASP A 205 30.62 -35.13 19.71
C ASP A 205 29.46 -34.01 19.92
N ALA A 206 28.22 -34.13 19.31
CA ALA A 206 26.81 -33.57 19.61
C ALA A 206 26.32 -32.06 19.40
N ALA A 207 25.02 -31.56 19.38
CA ALA A 207 23.61 -31.96 18.95
C ALA A 207 22.42 -30.85 19.08
N ASP A 208 21.19 -31.07 18.50
CA ASP A 208 19.73 -30.60 18.74
C ASP A 208 19.00 -29.22 18.34
N ASP A 209 17.63 -29.09 18.46
CA ASP A 209 16.63 -28.12 17.75
C ASP A 209 15.21 -27.73 18.45
N ALA A 210 14.39 -26.72 17.98
CA ALA A 210 12.96 -26.34 18.38
C ALA A 210 12.14 -25.26 17.50
N ALA A 211 10.78 -25.04 17.63
CA ALA A 211 9.93 -24.23 16.65
C ALA A 211 8.55 -23.50 17.07
N SER A 212 7.91 -22.71 16.13
CA SER A 212 6.47 -22.21 15.99
C SER A 212 6.00 -20.82 16.59
N CYS A 213 4.84 -20.10 16.35
CA CYS A 213 3.97 -19.52 15.23
C CYS A 213 3.02 -18.35 15.81
N VAL A 214 1.88 -17.71 15.37
CA VAL A 214 0.76 -17.71 14.34
C VAL A 214 -0.04 -16.31 14.33
N GLY A 215 -0.87 -15.88 13.33
CA GLY A 215 -1.99 -14.84 13.47
C GLY A 215 -2.52 -13.98 12.23
N GLY A 216 -3.76 -13.41 12.20
CA GLY A 216 -4.34 -12.53 11.09
C GLY A 216 -5.80 -11.93 11.21
N SER A 217 -6.32 -11.09 10.26
CA SER A 217 -7.70 -10.44 10.25
C SER A 217 -8.25 -9.81 8.89
N VAL A 218 -9.46 -9.14 8.85
CA VAL A 218 -10.33 -8.83 7.63
C VAL A 218 -11.03 -7.41 7.64
N SER A 219 -11.64 -6.90 6.51
CA SER A 219 -12.31 -5.54 6.37
C SER A 219 -13.54 -5.41 5.39
N THR A 220 -14.21 -4.22 5.26
CA THR A 220 -15.41 -3.92 4.39
C THR A 220 -15.51 -2.46 3.80
N LYS A 221 -16.58 -2.06 3.05
CA LYS A 221 -16.64 -0.94 2.03
C LYS A 221 -17.90 0.01 2.09
N LYS A 222 -17.99 1.11 1.28
CA LYS A 222 -19.13 2.11 1.12
C LYS A 222 -19.17 2.80 -0.29
N ASP A 223 -19.73 4.04 -0.47
CA ASP A 223 -20.02 4.72 -1.79
C ASP A 223 -19.82 6.28 -1.87
N ASN A 224 -19.77 6.88 -3.10
CA ASN A 224 -18.95 8.07 -3.47
C ASN A 224 -19.59 9.44 -3.83
N ILE A 225 -18.71 10.43 -4.12
CA ILE A 225 -18.89 11.72 -4.82
C ILE A 225 -17.86 11.84 -5.98
N MET A 226 -18.18 12.56 -7.08
CA MET A 226 -17.38 12.67 -8.32
C MET A 226 -16.60 14.01 -8.46
N ILE A 227 -15.56 14.04 -9.31
CA ILE A 227 -14.80 15.23 -9.76
C ILE A 227 -14.46 15.03 -11.26
N CYS A 228 -14.61 16.06 -12.12
CA CYS A 228 -14.15 16.03 -13.54
C CYS A 228 -12.62 15.97 -13.63
N ARG A 229 -12.09 15.30 -14.67
CA ARG A 229 -10.66 15.16 -14.94
C ARG A 229 -10.41 15.19 -16.44
N SER A 230 -9.34 15.88 -16.83
CA SER A 230 -8.70 15.86 -18.16
C SER A 230 -7.60 14.81 -18.24
#